data_AF-A0A6H5G5C6-F1
#
_entry.id   AF-A0A6H5G5C6-F1
#
_cell.length_a   1.000
_cell.length_b   1.000
_cell.length_c   1.000
_cell.angle_alpha   90.00
_cell.angle_beta   90.00
_cell.angle_gamma   90.00
#
_symmetry.space_group_name_H-M   'P 1'
#
loop_
_entity.id
_entity.type
_entity.pdbx_description
1 polymer ?
#
loop_
_entity_poly.entity_id
_entity_poly.type
_entity_poly.pdbx_seq_one_letter_code
_entity_poly.pdbx_strand_id
1 'polypeptide(L)'
;MAPTTQESKYVIPHHAITKEDRNQIKLRVVFDGSARSSMGSLNQYLHSGPKLQNDIRDILLNWRIHPIAIVADIVKMYRGIFVAKTDRPYTQIFWRHDSSHALCKYELKTVTYGLTCSPWLALRVLKQLVLDHGGEYPEAAKAIANDIFVDDIVTGCNNLKSALELQSQLIGLMREG
;
A
#
# COMPACT_ATOMS: atom_id res chain seq x y z
N MET A 1 3.37 -12.66 -6.61
CA MET A 1 2.42 -13.70 -7.08
C MET A 1 3.14 -15.03 -7.20
N ALA A 2 2.44 -16.15 -7.22
CA ALA A 2 3.01 -17.46 -7.55
C ALA A 2 2.02 -18.27 -8.40
N PRO A 3 2.49 -19.13 -9.32
CA PRO A 3 1.63 -20.08 -10.00
C PRO A 3 0.88 -20.92 -8.97
N THR A 4 -0.40 -21.23 -9.23
CA THR A 4 -1.20 -22.07 -8.33
C THR A 4 -2.09 -23.01 -9.11
N THR A 5 -2.20 -24.25 -8.62
CA THR A 5 -3.17 -25.25 -9.07
C THR A 5 -4.37 -25.35 -8.13
N GLN A 6 -4.37 -24.59 -7.03
CA GLN A 6 -5.44 -24.60 -6.05
C GLN A 6 -6.75 -24.10 -6.68
N GLU A 7 -7.86 -24.71 -6.25
CA GLU A 7 -9.19 -24.24 -6.63
C GLU A 7 -9.37 -22.76 -6.25
N SER A 8 -9.83 -21.97 -7.21
CA SER A 8 -10.10 -20.56 -7.01
C SER A 8 -11.42 -20.38 -6.27
N LYS A 9 -11.43 -19.55 -5.23
CA LYS A 9 -12.68 -19.05 -4.65
C LYS A 9 -13.12 -17.74 -5.32
N TYR A 10 -12.16 -16.95 -5.80
CA TYR A 10 -12.43 -15.78 -6.62
C TYR A 10 -11.24 -15.46 -7.53
N VAL A 11 -11.53 -15.03 -8.77
CA VAL A 11 -10.52 -14.53 -9.72
C VAL A 11 -10.73 -13.04 -9.91
N ILE A 12 -9.75 -12.24 -9.52
CA ILE A 12 -9.79 -10.78 -9.65
C ILE A 12 -9.48 -10.40 -11.10
N PRO A 13 -10.43 -9.74 -11.81
CA PRO A 13 -10.15 -9.17 -13.11
C PRO A 13 -9.07 -8.10 -13.00
N HIS A 14 -8.22 -8.00 -14.02
CA HIS A 14 -7.21 -6.96 -14.08
C HIS A 14 -6.96 -6.50 -15.50
N HIS A 15 -6.44 -5.29 -15.63
CA HIS A 15 -6.05 -4.70 -16.92
C HIS A 15 -4.80 -3.83 -16.76
N ALA A 16 -4.07 -3.66 -17.84
CA ALA A 16 -2.92 -2.77 -17.87
C ALA A 16 -3.37 -1.33 -18.18
N ILE A 17 -2.82 -0.37 -17.46
CA ILE A 17 -2.82 1.04 -17.82
C ILE A 17 -1.38 1.47 -18.11
N THR A 18 -1.20 2.25 -19.16
CA THR A 18 0.10 2.82 -19.55
C THR A 18 0.09 4.31 -19.30
N LYS A 19 1.15 4.82 -18.68
CA LYS A 19 1.39 6.26 -18.55
C LYS A 19 2.76 6.56 -19.12
N GLU A 20 2.84 7.58 -19.96
CA GLU A 20 4.11 8.13 -20.42
C GLU A 20 4.69 9.03 -19.33
N ASP A 21 5.94 8.75 -18.95
CA ASP A 21 6.68 9.48 -17.93
C ASP A 21 8.13 9.61 -18.40
N ARG A 22 8.58 10.84 -18.64
CA ARG A 22 9.95 11.16 -19.10
C ARG A 22 10.40 10.31 -20.31
N ASN A 23 9.56 10.24 -21.34
CA ASN A 23 9.76 9.45 -22.57
C ASN A 23 9.89 7.93 -22.34
N GLN A 24 9.44 7.41 -21.19
CA GLN A 24 9.33 5.98 -20.93
C GLN A 24 7.86 5.60 -20.70
N ILE A 25 7.44 4.47 -21.27
CA ILE A 25 6.11 3.91 -21.02
C ILE A 25 6.15 3.13 -19.71
N LYS A 26 5.47 3.64 -18.68
CA LYS A 26 5.30 2.95 -17.40
C LYS A 26 3.97 2.20 -17.39
N LEU A 27 4.04 0.87 -17.33
CA LEU A 27 2.87 0.00 -17.20
C LEU A 27 2.48 -0.19 -15.73
N ARG A 28 1.19 -0.11 -15.42
CA ARG A 28 0.61 -0.47 -14.12
C ARG A 28 -0.55 -1.45 -14.32
N VAL A 29 -0.69 -2.43 -13.44
CA VAL A 29 -1.75 -3.46 -13.51
C VAL A 29 -2.85 -3.12 -12.53
N VAL A 30 -4.00 -2.65 -13.01
CA VAL A 30 -5.14 -2.34 -12.17
C VAL A 30 -5.91 -3.62 -11.87
N PHE A 31 -6.04 -3.95 -10.59
CA PHE A 31 -6.92 -5.02 -10.11
C PHE A 31 -8.30 -4.46 -9.80
N ASP A 32 -9.34 -5.03 -10.40
CA ASP A 32 -10.71 -4.58 -10.24
C ASP A 32 -11.47 -5.49 -9.26
N GLY A 33 -11.38 -5.18 -7.97
CA GLY A 33 -12.19 -5.85 -6.94
C GLY A 33 -13.68 -5.46 -6.98
N SER A 34 -14.07 -4.48 -7.80
CA SER A 34 -15.45 -4.01 -7.95
C SER A 34 -16.20 -4.68 -9.10
N ALA A 35 -15.47 -5.37 -9.98
CA ALA A 35 -16.04 -6.15 -11.07
C ALA A 35 -17.07 -7.16 -10.55
N ARG A 36 -18.29 -7.07 -11.08
CA ARG A 36 -19.41 -7.91 -10.65
C ARG A 36 -19.39 -9.25 -11.37
N SER A 37 -19.52 -10.33 -10.60
CA SER A 37 -19.87 -11.66 -11.08
C SER A 37 -21.36 -11.93 -10.89
N SER A 38 -21.83 -13.12 -11.27
CA SER A 38 -23.18 -13.61 -10.94
C SER A 38 -23.45 -13.62 -9.43
N MET A 39 -22.40 -13.70 -8.60
CA MET A 39 -22.47 -13.67 -7.14
C MET A 39 -22.09 -12.32 -6.55
N GLY A 40 -21.97 -11.25 -7.35
CA GLY A 40 -21.48 -9.94 -6.86
C GLY A 40 -19.97 -9.74 -7.02
N SER A 41 -19.43 -8.66 -6.46
CA SER A 41 -18.01 -8.31 -6.55
C SER A 41 -17.26 -8.62 -5.26
N LEU A 42 -15.96 -8.86 -5.35
CA LEU A 42 -15.14 -9.16 -4.17
C LEU A 42 -15.23 -8.05 -3.12
N ASN A 43 -15.23 -6.78 -3.53
CA ASN A 43 -15.34 -5.64 -2.63
C ASN A 43 -16.67 -5.57 -1.85
N GLN A 44 -17.73 -6.24 -2.30
CA GLN A 44 -18.98 -6.33 -1.53
C GLN A 44 -18.88 -7.30 -0.35
N TYR A 45 -17.97 -8.27 -0.41
CA TYR A 45 -17.77 -9.28 0.62
C TYR A 45 -16.59 -8.95 1.55
N LEU A 46 -15.71 -8.03 1.15
CA LEU A 46 -14.59 -7.58 1.97
C LEU A 46 -15.01 -6.51 2.96
N HIS A 47 -14.63 -6.69 4.23
CA HIS A 47 -14.80 -5.67 5.24
C HIS A 47 -13.77 -4.54 5.03
N SER A 48 -14.24 -3.31 4.78
CA SER A 48 -13.39 -2.14 4.51
C SER A 48 -12.49 -1.76 5.67
N GLY A 49 -12.95 -2.00 6.90
CA GLY A 49 -12.37 -1.44 8.11
C GLY A 49 -12.78 0.02 8.33
N PRO A 50 -12.58 0.56 9.54
CA PRO A 50 -12.80 1.98 9.84
C PRO A 50 -11.84 2.88 9.06
N LYS A 51 -12.20 4.13 8.79
CA LYS A 51 -11.29 5.07 8.13
C LYS A 51 -10.12 5.41 9.07
N LEU A 52 -8.90 5.03 8.70
CA LEU A 52 -7.67 5.38 9.43
C LEU A 52 -6.88 6.53 8.80
N GLN A 53 -7.29 7.00 7.62
CA GLN A 53 -6.64 8.07 6.87
C GLN A 53 -6.88 9.42 7.57
N ASN A 54 -5.80 10.16 7.79
CA ASN A 54 -5.87 11.56 8.21
C ASN A 54 -6.45 12.42 7.07
N ASP A 55 -7.05 13.55 7.43
CA ASP A 55 -7.54 14.50 6.43
C ASP A 55 -6.35 15.16 5.74
N ILE A 56 -6.34 15.13 4.40
CA ILE A 56 -5.23 15.70 3.63
C ILE A 56 -5.06 17.21 3.88
N ARG A 57 -6.12 17.92 4.25
CA ARG A 57 -6.03 19.34 4.60
C ARG A 57 -5.23 19.54 5.88
N ASP A 58 -5.46 18.72 6.89
CA ASP A 58 -4.73 18.79 8.16
C ASP A 58 -3.25 18.48 7.94
N ILE A 59 -2.94 17.45 7.15
CA ILE A 59 -1.56 17.10 6.76
C ILE A 59 -0.89 18.29 6.05
N LEU A 60 -1.53 18.86 5.04
CA LEU A 60 -0.95 19.97 4.26
C LEU A 60 -0.81 21.26 5.09
N LEU A 61 -1.72 21.51 6.03
CA LEU A 61 -1.65 22.66 6.93
C LEU A 61 -0.49 22.49 7.92
N ASN A 62 -0.34 21.32 8.54
CA ASN A 62 0.78 21.00 9.42
C ASN A 62 2.10 21.10 8.67
N TRP A 63 2.17 20.54 7.46
CA TRP A 63 3.38 20.56 6.65
C TRP A 63 3.90 21.98 6.38
N ARG A 64 2.98 22.93 6.13
CA ARG A 64 3.30 24.34 5.83
C ARG A 64 3.91 25.11 6.99
N ILE A 65 3.81 24.62 8.23
CA ILE A 65 4.40 25.33 9.38
C ILE A 65 5.91 25.13 9.46
N HIS A 66 6.44 24.11 8.78
CA HIS A 66 7.85 23.74 8.89
C HIS A 66 8.72 24.59 7.95
N PRO A 67 9.79 25.22 8.45
CA PRO A 67 10.75 25.92 7.58
C PRO A 67 11.55 24.96 6.69
N ILE A 68 11.68 23.69 7.08
CA ILE A 68 12.28 22.62 6.27
C ILE A 68 11.25 21.52 6.06
N ALA A 69 10.85 21.33 4.80
CA ALA A 69 9.91 20.30 4.37
C ALA A 69 10.63 18.99 4.01
N ILE A 70 10.03 17.86 4.38
CA ILE A 70 10.46 16.51 4.04
C ILE A 70 9.29 15.75 3.41
N VAL A 71 9.57 15.08 2.30
CA VAL A 71 8.61 14.18 1.63
C VAL A 71 9.27 12.83 1.46
N ALA A 72 8.55 11.76 1.79
CA ALA A 72 8.99 10.38 1.59
C ALA A 72 7.85 9.53 1.01
N ASP A 73 8.20 8.62 0.11
CA ASP A 73 7.29 7.64 -0.51
C ASP A 73 7.59 6.24 0.05
N ILE A 74 6.58 5.55 0.57
CA ILE A 74 6.68 4.15 0.98
C ILE A 74 6.51 3.28 -0.27
N VAL A 75 7.63 3.07 -0.97
CA VAL A 75 7.68 2.36 -2.24
C VAL A 75 6.96 1.02 -2.17
N LYS A 76 5.86 0.90 -2.93
CA LYS A 76 5.04 -0.31 -3.02
C LYS A 76 4.49 -0.78 -1.65
N MET A 77 4.07 0.15 -0.79
CA MET A 77 3.53 -0.10 0.55
C MET A 77 2.66 -1.37 0.66
N TYR A 78 1.63 -1.51 -0.18
CA TYR A 78 0.74 -2.69 -0.14
C TYR A 78 1.46 -4.03 -0.38
N ARG A 79 2.50 -4.03 -1.23
CA ARG A 79 3.25 -5.24 -1.57
C ARG A 79 4.23 -5.66 -0.47
N GLY A 80 4.43 -4.84 0.56
CA GLY A 80 5.16 -5.22 1.76
C GLY A 80 4.35 -6.14 2.69
N ILE A 81 3.03 -6.23 2.50
CA ILE A 81 2.14 -6.90 3.45
C ILE A 81 1.69 -8.23 2.89
N PHE A 82 2.02 -9.34 3.55
CA PHE A 82 1.57 -10.66 3.15
C PHE A 82 0.09 -10.90 3.44
N VAL A 83 -0.59 -11.54 2.50
CA VAL A 83 -1.94 -12.09 2.68
C VAL A 83 -1.81 -13.48 3.31
N ALA A 84 -2.65 -13.74 4.33
CA ALA A 84 -2.74 -15.02 4.99
C ALA A 84 -3.00 -16.14 3.97
N LYS A 85 -2.36 -17.30 4.15
CA LYS A 85 -2.45 -18.41 3.19
C LYS A 85 -3.89 -18.86 2.94
N THR A 86 -4.74 -18.78 3.96
CA THR A 86 -6.17 -19.13 3.91
C THR A 86 -6.99 -18.22 2.99
N ASP A 87 -6.54 -16.98 2.79
CA ASP A 87 -7.29 -15.95 2.05
C ASP A 87 -6.81 -15.83 0.59
N ARG A 88 -5.64 -16.38 0.26
CA ARG A 88 -5.07 -16.38 -1.09
C ARG A 88 -5.95 -16.99 -2.19
N PRO A 89 -6.83 -17.98 -1.91
CA PRO A 89 -7.78 -18.45 -2.91
C PRO A 89 -8.76 -17.38 -3.42
N TYR A 90 -8.93 -16.26 -2.69
CA TYR A 90 -9.74 -15.10 -3.11
C TYR A 90 -8.93 -14.02 -3.84
N THR A 91 -7.60 -14.13 -3.87
CA THR A 91 -6.70 -13.16 -4.49
C THR A 91 -6.06 -13.69 -5.78
N GLN A 92 -6.72 -14.65 -6.44
CA GLN A 92 -6.18 -15.26 -7.65
C GLN A 92 -6.43 -14.40 -8.89
N ILE A 93 -5.57 -14.54 -9.89
CA ILE A 93 -5.67 -13.89 -11.19
C ILE A 93 -5.32 -14.87 -12.31
N PHE A 94 -5.78 -14.59 -13.52
CA PHE A 94 -5.25 -15.22 -14.72
C PHE A 94 -4.10 -14.41 -15.29
N TRP A 95 -3.00 -15.06 -15.67
CA TRP A 95 -1.84 -14.40 -16.27
C TRP A 95 -1.15 -15.31 -17.28
N ARG A 96 -0.61 -14.70 -18.34
CA ARG A 96 0.31 -15.32 -19.30
C ARG A 96 1.35 -14.28 -19.70
N HIS A 97 2.60 -14.73 -19.88
CA HIS A 97 3.70 -13.84 -20.25
C HIS A 97 3.69 -13.48 -21.73
N ASP A 98 3.14 -14.36 -22.57
CA ASP A 98 3.02 -14.17 -24.00
C ASP A 98 1.65 -14.66 -24.46
N SER A 99 1.16 -14.11 -25.58
CA SER A 99 -0.10 -14.52 -26.20
C SER A 99 -0.13 -15.99 -26.66
N SER A 100 1.04 -16.54 -27.01
CA SER A 100 1.24 -17.95 -27.40
C SER A 100 1.24 -18.92 -26.21
N HIS A 101 1.51 -18.42 -25.00
CA HIS A 101 1.48 -19.26 -23.81
C HIS A 101 0.05 -19.49 -23.32
N ALA A 102 -0.15 -20.68 -22.72
CA ALA A 102 -1.39 -20.99 -22.04
C ALA A 102 -1.66 -20.01 -20.89
N LEU A 103 -2.93 -19.70 -20.68
CA LEU A 103 -3.37 -18.86 -19.58
C LEU A 103 -3.26 -19.65 -18.26
N CYS A 104 -2.49 -19.12 -17.31
CA CYS A 104 -2.23 -19.78 -16.04
C CYS A 104 -2.89 -19.02 -14.88
N LYS A 105 -3.20 -19.73 -13.79
CA LYS A 105 -3.66 -19.11 -12.54
C LYS A 105 -2.48 -18.76 -11.64
N TYR A 106 -2.56 -17.58 -11.04
CA TYR A 106 -1.60 -17.11 -10.05
C TYR A 106 -2.33 -16.63 -8.81
N GLU A 107 -1.74 -16.88 -7.64
CA GLU A 107 -2.17 -16.26 -6.38
C GLU A 107 -1.36 -15.00 -6.06
N LEU A 108 -2.03 -13.94 -5.65
CA LEU A 108 -1.39 -12.73 -5.13
C LEU A 108 -1.05 -12.95 -3.65
N LYS A 109 0.25 -12.98 -3.33
CA LYS A 109 0.75 -13.25 -1.97
C LYS A 109 0.67 -12.05 -1.03
N THR A 110 0.49 -10.86 -1.58
CA THR A 110 0.58 -9.60 -0.85
C THR A 110 -0.69 -8.81 -1.06
N VAL A 111 -0.97 -7.87 -0.15
CA VAL A 111 -2.09 -6.94 -0.31
C VAL A 111 -1.93 -6.20 -1.65
N THR A 112 -3.04 -6.07 -2.37
CA THR A 112 -3.08 -5.40 -3.68
C THR A 112 -4.02 -4.22 -3.63
N TYR A 113 -3.66 -3.14 -4.33
CA TYR A 113 -4.55 -2.02 -4.52
C TYR A 113 -5.79 -2.45 -5.34
N GLY A 114 -6.88 -1.70 -5.23
CA GLY A 114 -8.16 -2.01 -5.90
C GLY A 114 -9.14 -2.83 -5.05
N LEU A 115 -8.70 -3.32 -3.88
CA LEU A 115 -9.59 -3.93 -2.89
C LEU A 115 -9.99 -2.92 -1.81
N THR A 116 -11.24 -3.00 -1.39
CA THR A 116 -11.85 -2.08 -0.41
C THR A 116 -11.13 -2.09 0.95
N CYS A 117 -10.57 -3.22 1.37
CA CYS A 117 -9.87 -3.37 2.65
C CYS A 117 -8.40 -2.93 2.62
N SER A 118 -7.79 -2.79 1.42
CA SER A 118 -6.36 -2.56 1.29
C SER A 118 -5.85 -1.29 1.97
N PRO A 119 -6.53 -0.13 1.88
CA PRO A 119 -6.09 1.08 2.57
C PRO A 119 -6.05 0.90 4.09
N TRP A 120 -7.06 0.24 4.65
CA TRP A 120 -7.10 -0.04 6.09
C TRP A 120 -5.97 -0.97 6.51
N LEU A 121 -5.76 -2.08 5.78
CA LEU A 121 -4.69 -3.03 6.08
C LEU A 121 -3.32 -2.35 6.08
N ALA A 122 -3.04 -1.52 5.08
CA ALA A 122 -1.76 -0.83 4.99
C ALA A 122 -1.52 0.15 6.14
N LEU A 123 -2.50 1.00 6.45
CA LEU A 123 -2.39 1.95 7.55
C LEU A 123 -2.38 1.25 8.91
N ARG A 124 -3.11 0.15 9.07
CA ARG A 124 -3.12 -0.62 10.32
C ARG A 124 -1.77 -1.28 10.61
N VAL A 125 -1.06 -1.74 9.57
CA VAL A 125 0.31 -2.27 9.68
C VAL A 125 1.28 -1.17 10.11
N LEU A 126 1.22 0.02 9.50
CA LEU A 126 2.07 1.14 9.91
C LEU A 126 1.77 1.58 11.35
N LYS A 127 0.50 1.60 11.75
CA LYS A 127 0.13 1.83 13.16
C LYS A 127 0.68 0.75 14.09
N GLN A 128 0.67 -0.53 13.66
CA GLN A 128 1.26 -1.60 14.46
C GLN A 128 2.77 -1.42 14.61
N LEU A 129 3.47 -1.09 13.52
CA LEU A 129 4.90 -0.82 13.52
C LEU A 129 5.27 0.31 14.51
N VAL A 130 4.46 1.38 14.56
CA VAL A 130 4.62 2.46 15.55
C VAL A 130 4.35 1.98 16.98
N LEU A 131 3.37 1.10 17.20
CA LEU A 131 3.10 0.55 18.53
C LEU A 131 4.24 -0.35 19.02
N ASP A 132 4.82 -1.14 18.12
CA ASP A 132 5.84 -2.13 18.47
C ASP A 132 7.23 -1.49 18.63
N HIS A 133 7.59 -0.55 17.74
CA HIS A 133 8.95 0.01 17.67
C HIS A 133 9.01 1.53 17.80
N GLY A 134 7.88 2.24 17.84
CA GLY A 134 7.86 3.71 17.84
C GLY A 134 8.49 4.35 19.08
N GLY A 135 8.66 3.60 20.18
CA GLY A 135 9.41 4.06 21.35
C GLY A 135 10.89 4.32 21.07
N GLU A 136 11.49 3.59 20.13
CA GLU A 136 12.90 3.76 19.71
C GLU A 136 13.05 4.87 18.65
N TYR A 137 11.96 5.22 17.96
CA TYR A 137 11.94 6.16 16.85
C TYR A 137 10.84 7.23 17.04
N PRO A 138 10.92 8.07 18.10
CA PRO A 138 9.83 8.94 18.52
C PRO A 138 9.43 10.01 17.49
N GLU A 139 10.36 10.53 16.70
CA GLU A 139 10.06 11.54 15.67
C GLU A 139 9.40 10.88 14.44
N ALA A 140 9.87 9.69 14.06
CA ALA A 140 9.22 8.90 13.01
C ALA A 140 7.81 8.45 13.42
N ALA A 141 7.63 8.03 14.67
CA ALA A 141 6.33 7.66 15.22
C ALA A 141 5.32 8.82 15.13
N LYS A 142 5.74 10.03 15.49
CA LYS A 142 4.91 11.24 15.35
C LYS A 142 4.56 11.53 13.90
N ALA A 143 5.54 11.45 13.00
CA ALA A 143 5.31 11.69 11.56
C ALA A 143 4.33 10.66 10.96
N ILE A 144 4.49 9.36 11.27
CA ILE A 144 3.56 8.33 10.78
C ILE A 144 2.15 8.52 11.38
N ALA A 145 2.03 8.97 12.62
CA ALA A 145 0.74 9.19 13.25
C ALA A 145 -0.04 10.35 12.63
N ASN A 146 0.65 11.45 12.27
CA ASN A 146 0.00 12.71 11.93
C ASN A 146 0.11 13.09 10.45
N ASP A 147 1.20 12.72 9.80
CA ASP A 147 1.64 13.35 8.54
C ASP A 147 1.63 12.39 7.34
N ILE A 148 1.03 11.21 7.50
CA ILE A 148 0.92 10.20 6.44
C ILE A 148 -0.38 10.35 5.63
N PHE A 149 -0.24 10.40 4.31
CA PHE A 149 -1.33 10.31 3.35
C PHE A 149 -1.14 9.09 2.46
N VAL A 150 -1.80 7.98 2.83
CA VAL A 150 -1.65 6.69 2.13
C VAL A 150 -0.20 6.20 2.16
N ASP A 151 0.54 6.28 1.06
CA ASP A 151 1.95 5.91 0.90
C ASP A 151 2.91 7.09 1.01
N ASP A 152 2.41 8.33 1.00
CA ASP A 152 3.22 9.54 1.13
C ASP A 152 3.32 9.98 2.60
N ILE A 153 4.52 10.30 3.07
CA ILE A 153 4.77 11.00 4.33
C ILE A 153 5.18 12.43 4.00
N VAL A 154 4.43 13.40 4.52
CA VAL A 154 4.60 14.82 4.20
C VAL A 154 4.75 15.60 5.50
N THR A 155 5.99 15.75 5.95
CA THR A 155 6.34 16.25 7.30
C THR A 155 7.45 17.31 7.22
N GLY A 156 7.96 17.78 8.36
CA GLY A 156 9.06 18.74 8.37
C GLY A 156 9.61 19.03 9.74
N CYS A 157 10.53 19.98 9.80
CA CYS A 157 11.21 20.35 11.03
C CYS A 157 11.79 21.77 10.98
N ASN A 158 12.36 22.22 12.10
CA ASN A 158 12.81 23.60 12.28
C ASN A 158 14.25 23.87 11.81
N ASN A 159 15.07 22.83 11.65
CA ASN A 159 16.48 22.98 11.29
C ASN A 159 17.05 21.69 10.68
N LEU A 160 18.19 21.80 9.99
CA LEU A 160 18.80 20.71 9.25
C LEU A 160 19.16 19.49 10.12
N LYS A 161 19.59 19.71 11.38
CA LYS A 161 19.94 18.62 12.29
C LYS A 161 18.71 17.76 12.59
N SER A 162 17.59 18.39 12.94
CA SER A 162 16.32 17.69 13.15
C SER A 162 15.81 17.01 11.87
N ALA A 163 16.08 17.58 10.69
CA ALA A 163 15.69 16.97 9.41
C ALA A 163 16.40 15.62 9.19
N LEU A 164 17.71 15.61 9.40
CA LEU A 164 18.55 14.41 9.25
C LEU A 164 18.20 13.35 10.30
N GLU A 165 17.89 13.78 11.52
CA GLU A 165 17.43 12.88 12.58
C GLU A 165 16.08 12.24 12.23
N LEU A 166 15.09 13.04 11.82
CA LEU A 166 13.78 12.53 11.39
C LEU A 166 13.91 11.58 10.20
N GLN A 167 14.73 11.91 9.20
CA GLN A 167 15.02 11.01 8.08
C GLN A 167 15.62 9.68 8.58
N SER A 168 16.62 9.73 9.44
CA SER A 168 17.27 8.52 9.98
C SER A 168 16.29 7.67 10.78
N GLN A 169 15.43 8.29 11.59
CA GLN A 169 14.41 7.57 12.35
C GLN A 169 13.33 6.97 11.45
N LEU A 170 12.89 7.67 10.40
CA LEU A 170 11.93 7.13 9.43
C LEU A 170 12.50 5.89 8.73
N ILE A 171 13.77 5.95 8.30
CA ILE A 171 14.45 4.81 7.68
C ILE A 171 14.61 3.66 8.69
N GLY A 172 14.98 3.97 9.94
CA GLY A 172 15.13 2.99 11.02
C GLY A 172 13.83 2.25 11.30
N LEU A 173 12.77 2.99 11.62
CA LEU A 173 11.46 2.42 11.93
C LEU A 173 10.91 1.55 10.80
N MET A 174 11.03 2.00 9.54
CA MET A 174 10.56 1.23 8.38
C MET A 174 11.36 -0.05 8.12
N ARG A 175 12.56 -0.21 8.68
CA ARG A 175 13.37 -1.44 8.55
C ARG A 175 13.00 -2.52 9.56
N GLU A 176 12.28 -2.17 10.63
CA GLU A 176 11.78 -3.14 11.60
C GLU A 176 10.57 -3.94 11.06
N GLY A 177 9.92 -3.43 10.01
CA GLY A 177 8.72 -4.00 9.39
C GLY A 177 8.94 -4.90 8.18
#